data_AF-F5YP18-F1
#
_entry.id   AF-F5YP18-F1
#
_cell.length_a   1.000
_cell.length_b   1.000
_cell.length_c   1.000
_cell.angle_alpha   90.00
_cell.angle_beta   90.00
_cell.angle_gamma   90.00
#
_symmetry.space_group_name_H-M   'P 1'
#
loop_
_entity.id
_entity.type
_entity.pdbx_description
1 polymer ?
#
loop_
_entity_poly.entity_id
_entity_poly.type
_entity_poly.pdbx_seq_one_letter_code
_entity_poly.pdbx_strand_id
1 'polypeptide(L)'
;MSKTNIPITKTIRHIYNSRLAVVLESVVIGFAVGFVVVLFRRLLTGADALRRWMYATLLPGKPWYWMAGLVFALALIGLFLGWAAKVRPMIRGSGIPQVKGALHRQLSLNWAPELPLKLITGVLGLGAGLSLGREGPSIQIGAYVGMGILTLLRRPYGERKFLVTAASAAGIAAAFNAPLAGVLFVLEELQASFSPLLLACAMGAAMAADTVAGYFFGMGPVFDFRQIRILPIHSFLWVALLGVICALLGEFFKRTLYGSLDLYERLKIPQLFRPIIPLLVSIPLGFFLFDVSGGGHGLIESLSEPGRSIELLAVLLLGKILFTVFSFGSGTSGGIFLPILACGALTGRILGDLLFAAGFISETQILNLMILGMAAFFTAVVKAPVTGIVLILEMSGNFSHMTTLVLVSLTSLVTTDLLASRPVYGVLLDRILRNKKAKEATDTGIGTSIAASTDTSAGAPGDKLG
;
A
#
# COMPACT_ATOMS: atom_id res chain seq x y z
N MET A 1 39.48 26.17 42.35
CA MET A 1 39.09 25.87 40.95
C MET A 1 39.52 24.46 40.60
N SER A 2 38.64 23.46 40.76
CA SER A 2 38.93 22.07 40.36
C SER A 2 37.99 21.70 39.22
N LYS A 3 38.57 21.52 38.03
CA LYS A 3 37.87 21.03 36.83
C LYS A 3 37.57 19.55 37.05
N THR A 4 36.32 19.23 37.32
CA THR A 4 35.81 17.85 37.36
C THR A 4 35.85 17.26 35.94
N ASN A 5 36.91 16.51 35.65
CA ASN A 5 37.00 15.61 34.51
C ASN A 5 35.93 14.52 34.65
N ILE A 6 34.74 14.75 34.08
CA ILE A 6 33.78 13.68 33.82
C ILE A 6 34.44 12.77 32.77
N PRO A 7 34.66 11.47 33.06
CA PRO A 7 35.40 10.62 32.15
C PRO A 7 34.54 10.41 30.90
N ILE A 8 35.06 10.87 29.76
CA ILE A 8 34.46 10.80 28.42
C ILE A 8 33.94 9.38 28.11
N THR A 9 34.56 8.35 28.69
CA THR A 9 34.16 6.94 28.60
C THR A 9 32.79 6.60 29.22
N LYS A 10 32.34 7.27 30.29
CA LYS A 10 30.98 7.07 30.84
C LYS A 10 29.91 7.65 29.93
N THR A 11 30.16 8.81 29.33
CA THR A 11 29.25 9.45 28.38
C THR A 11 29.18 8.66 27.07
N ILE A 12 30.32 8.20 26.53
CA ILE A 12 30.37 7.34 25.35
C ILE A 12 29.69 5.99 25.61
N ARG A 13 29.91 5.35 26.77
CA ARG A 13 29.23 4.10 27.14
C ARG A 13 27.72 4.28 27.32
N HIS A 14 27.26 5.42 27.82
CA HIS A 14 25.82 5.71 27.91
C HIS A 14 25.18 5.97 26.55
N ILE A 15 25.88 6.62 25.62
CA ILE A 15 25.44 6.86 24.24
C ILE A 15 25.51 5.59 23.37
N TYR A 16 26.52 4.73 23.56
CA TYR A 16 26.58 3.42 22.89
C TYR A 16 25.55 2.44 23.47
N ASN A 17 25.34 2.45 24.79
CA ASN A 17 24.26 1.67 25.42
C ASN A 17 22.88 2.17 24.99
N SER A 18 22.68 3.46 24.70
CA SER A 18 21.39 3.95 24.21
C SER A 18 21.12 3.54 22.76
N ARG A 19 22.11 3.62 21.86
CA ARG A 19 21.92 3.17 20.46
C ARG A 19 21.69 1.67 20.37
N LEU A 20 22.47 0.86 21.08
CA LEU A 20 22.28 -0.59 21.11
C LEU A 20 20.93 -0.96 21.74
N ALA A 21 20.53 -0.31 22.83
CA ALA A 21 19.23 -0.54 23.47
C ALA A 21 18.07 -0.23 22.52
N VAL A 22 18.11 0.88 21.79
CA VAL A 22 17.07 1.23 20.82
C VAL A 22 16.99 0.20 19.68
N VAL A 23 18.13 -0.34 19.22
CA VAL A 23 18.13 -1.43 18.22
C VAL A 23 17.51 -2.71 18.81
N LEU A 24 17.90 -3.12 20.02
CA LEU A 24 17.32 -4.30 20.68
C LEU A 24 15.81 -4.13 20.92
N GLU A 25 15.37 -2.95 21.34
CA GLU A 25 13.95 -2.62 21.49
C GLU A 25 13.19 -2.71 20.17
N SER A 26 13.80 -2.27 19.07
CA SER A 26 13.19 -2.39 17.74
C SER A 26 12.96 -3.84 17.34
N VAL A 27 13.87 -4.76 17.70
CA VAL A 27 13.73 -6.20 17.46
C VAL A 27 12.55 -6.77 18.26
N VAL A 28 12.44 -6.42 19.55
CA VAL A 28 11.31 -6.85 20.41
C VAL A 28 9.98 -6.34 19.86
N ILE A 29 9.92 -5.07 19.43
CA ILE A 29 8.75 -4.50 18.78
C ILE A 29 8.46 -5.24 17.47
N GLY A 30 9.48 -5.58 16.69
CA GLY A 30 9.35 -6.36 15.46
C GLY A 30 8.67 -7.71 15.67
N PHE A 31 9.04 -8.48 16.70
CA PHE A 31 8.35 -9.71 17.07
C PHE A 31 6.87 -9.48 17.37
N ALA A 32 6.55 -8.48 18.20
CA ALA A 32 5.17 -8.15 18.55
C ALA A 32 4.34 -7.74 17.32
N VAL A 33 4.91 -6.91 16.43
CA VAL A 33 4.29 -6.53 15.16
C VAL A 33 4.08 -7.76 14.27
N GLY A 34 5.07 -8.64 14.17
CA GLY A 34 5.02 -9.89 13.43
C GLY A 34 3.81 -10.74 13.84
N PHE A 35 3.61 -10.98 15.13
CA PHE A 35 2.46 -11.76 15.62
C PHE A 35 1.11 -11.13 15.25
N VAL A 36 0.97 -9.81 15.42
CA VAL A 36 -0.30 -9.11 15.11
C VAL A 36 -0.58 -9.11 13.61
N VAL A 37 0.44 -8.89 12.77
CA VAL A 37 0.29 -8.92 11.31
C VAL A 37 0.06 -10.34 10.80
N VAL A 38 0.67 -11.37 11.39
CA VAL A 38 0.38 -12.77 11.08
C VAL A 38 -1.07 -13.11 11.39
N LEU A 39 -1.59 -12.70 12.56
CA LEU A 39 -3.00 -12.87 12.90
C LEU A 39 -3.90 -12.19 11.86
N PHE A 40 -3.58 -10.95 11.48
CA PHE A 40 -4.31 -10.22 10.44
C PHE A 40 -4.32 -10.96 9.10
N ARG A 41 -3.16 -11.47 8.65
CA ARG A 41 -3.04 -12.27 7.43
C ARG A 41 -3.83 -13.57 7.52
N ARG A 42 -3.78 -14.30 8.63
CA ARG A 42 -4.52 -15.56 8.82
C ARG A 42 -6.04 -15.35 8.73
N LEU A 43 -6.55 -14.30 9.38
CA LEU A 43 -7.97 -13.94 9.29
C LEU A 43 -8.38 -13.57 7.86
N LEU A 44 -7.53 -12.83 7.14
CA LEU A 44 -7.78 -12.49 5.73
C LEU A 44 -7.77 -13.71 4.82
N THR A 45 -6.81 -14.62 4.97
CA THR A 45 -6.75 -15.86 4.19
C THR A 45 -7.99 -16.72 4.44
N GLY A 46 -8.43 -16.83 5.70
CA GLY A 46 -9.67 -17.53 6.05
C GLY A 46 -10.91 -16.88 5.43
N ALA A 47 -11.01 -15.55 5.49
CA ALA A 47 -12.12 -14.81 4.88
C ALA A 47 -12.14 -14.93 3.35
N ASP A 48 -10.97 -14.91 2.70
CA ASP A 48 -10.85 -15.09 1.27
C ASP A 48 -11.22 -16.52 0.82
N ALA A 49 -10.79 -17.54 1.58
CA ALA A 49 -11.18 -18.93 1.35
C ALA A 49 -12.70 -19.13 1.51
N LEU A 50 -13.30 -18.54 2.56
CA LEU A 50 -14.74 -18.54 2.75
C LEU A 50 -15.47 -17.90 1.56
N ARG A 51 -15.01 -16.73 1.12
CA ARG A 51 -15.58 -16.03 -0.03
C ARG A 51 -15.50 -16.88 -1.30
N ARG A 52 -14.33 -17.48 -1.60
CA ARG A 52 -14.17 -18.40 -2.74
C ARG A 52 -15.16 -19.56 -2.68
N TRP A 53 -15.26 -20.22 -1.52
CA TRP A 53 -16.18 -21.34 -1.32
C TRP A 53 -17.64 -20.91 -1.51
N MET A 54 -18.02 -19.72 -1.04
CA MET A 54 -19.38 -19.19 -1.23
C MET A 54 -19.73 -18.99 -2.71
N TYR A 55 -18.87 -18.33 -3.48
CA TYR A 55 -19.14 -18.07 -4.91
C TYR A 55 -18.99 -19.31 -5.79
N ALA A 56 -18.07 -20.23 -5.46
CA ALA A 56 -17.82 -21.42 -6.26
C ALA A 56 -18.81 -22.56 -6.00
N THR A 57 -19.24 -22.74 -4.74
CA THR A 57 -20.00 -23.93 -4.34
C THR A 57 -21.38 -23.60 -3.77
N LEU A 58 -21.46 -22.57 -2.93
CA LEU A 58 -22.69 -22.33 -2.18
C LEU A 58 -23.75 -21.63 -3.02
N LEU A 59 -23.42 -20.58 -3.77
CA LEU A 59 -24.39 -19.71 -4.45
C LEU A 59 -24.90 -20.23 -5.81
N PRO A 60 -24.11 -20.92 -6.65
CA PRO A 60 -24.59 -21.39 -7.95
C PRO A 60 -25.78 -22.35 -7.81
N GLY A 61 -26.86 -22.08 -8.55
CA GLY A 61 -28.06 -22.93 -8.58
C GLY A 61 -28.92 -22.90 -7.31
N LYS A 62 -28.63 -22.03 -6.33
CA LYS A 62 -29.46 -21.88 -5.13
C LYS A 62 -30.64 -20.93 -5.33
N PRO A 63 -31.70 -21.08 -4.51
CA PRO A 63 -32.82 -20.15 -4.51
C PRO A 63 -32.40 -18.71 -4.19
N TRP A 64 -33.20 -17.76 -4.67
CA TRP A 64 -32.96 -16.31 -4.55
C TRP A 64 -32.73 -15.82 -3.11
N TYR A 65 -33.26 -16.49 -2.09
CA TYR A 65 -33.10 -16.07 -0.69
C TYR A 65 -31.66 -16.19 -0.18
N TRP A 66 -30.83 -17.07 -0.75
CA TRP A 66 -29.40 -17.12 -0.44
C TRP A 66 -28.67 -15.86 -0.96
N MET A 67 -29.05 -15.39 -2.15
CA MET A 67 -28.57 -14.12 -2.68
C MET A 67 -29.04 -12.94 -1.82
N ALA A 68 -30.30 -12.93 -1.40
CA ALA A 68 -30.83 -11.92 -0.49
C ALA A 68 -30.08 -11.92 0.85
N GLY A 69 -29.76 -13.10 1.38
CA GLY A 69 -28.93 -13.26 2.58
C GLY A 69 -27.52 -12.69 2.42
N LEU A 70 -26.87 -12.90 1.27
CA LEU A 70 -25.57 -12.32 0.97
C LEU A 70 -25.64 -10.79 0.88
N VAL A 71 -26.61 -10.24 0.16
CA VAL A 71 -26.83 -8.80 0.04
C VAL A 71 -27.04 -8.17 1.42
N PHE A 72 -27.86 -8.79 2.26
CA PHE A 72 -28.11 -8.34 3.62
C PHE A 72 -26.84 -8.38 4.49
N ALA A 73 -26.09 -9.48 4.45
CA ALA A 73 -24.85 -9.60 5.19
C ALA A 73 -23.80 -8.56 4.77
N LEU A 74 -23.64 -8.33 3.46
CA LEU A 74 -22.73 -7.31 2.92
C LEU A 74 -23.18 -5.88 3.28
N ALA A 75 -24.48 -5.61 3.31
CA ALA A 75 -25.01 -4.33 3.76
C ALA A 75 -24.71 -4.07 5.25
N LEU A 76 -24.87 -5.08 6.11
CA LEU A 76 -24.51 -4.98 7.54
C LEU A 76 -23.01 -4.76 7.74
N ILE A 77 -22.18 -5.49 6.99
CA ILE A 77 -20.72 -5.27 6.99
C ILE A 77 -20.42 -3.82 6.55
N GLY A 78 -21.03 -3.35 5.46
CA GLY A 78 -20.84 -2.00 4.95
C GLY A 78 -21.23 -0.92 5.96
N LEU A 79 -22.33 -1.10 6.70
CA LEU A 79 -22.76 -0.22 7.79
C LEU A 79 -21.73 -0.19 8.92
N PHE A 80 -21.23 -1.35 9.35
CA PHE A 80 -20.19 -1.41 10.37
C PHE A 80 -18.89 -0.72 9.93
N LEU A 81 -18.44 -0.97 8.70
CA LEU A 81 -17.27 -0.31 8.12
C LEU A 81 -17.45 1.21 8.07
N GLY A 82 -18.63 1.67 7.64
CA GLY A 82 -18.95 3.09 7.57
C GLY A 82 -19.04 3.75 8.95
N TRP A 83 -19.60 3.06 9.94
CA TRP A 83 -19.62 3.50 11.34
C TRP A 83 -18.21 3.64 11.91
N ALA A 84 -17.37 2.61 11.78
CA ALA A 84 -15.99 2.64 12.28
C ALA A 84 -15.17 3.76 11.61
N ALA A 85 -15.31 3.92 10.29
CA ALA A 85 -14.69 5.00 9.53
C ALA A 85 -15.20 6.39 9.98
N LYS A 86 -16.48 6.52 10.34
CA LYS A 86 -17.06 7.77 10.87
C LYS A 86 -16.49 8.11 12.25
N VAL A 87 -16.44 7.14 13.17
CA VAL A 87 -16.01 7.32 14.58
C VAL A 87 -14.50 7.55 14.70
N ARG A 88 -13.69 6.89 13.86
CA ARG A 88 -12.23 7.05 13.84
C ARG A 88 -11.75 7.34 12.41
N PRO A 89 -11.72 8.60 11.97
CA PRO A 89 -11.28 8.94 10.61
C PRO A 89 -9.85 8.48 10.26
N MET A 90 -8.98 8.29 11.26
CA MET A 90 -7.60 7.86 11.04
C MET A 90 -7.44 6.40 10.59
N ILE A 91 -8.45 5.54 10.76
CA ILE A 91 -8.38 4.16 10.26
C ILE A 91 -8.71 4.03 8.77
N ARG A 92 -9.17 5.11 8.11
CA ARG A 92 -9.62 5.08 6.72
C ARG A 92 -8.48 4.87 5.73
N GLY A 93 -8.79 4.25 4.60
CA GLY A 93 -7.88 4.04 3.49
C GLY A 93 -6.62 3.29 3.89
N SER A 94 -5.51 3.66 3.26
CA SER A 94 -4.27 2.89 3.34
C SER A 94 -3.65 2.88 4.74
N GLY A 95 -3.64 3.99 5.47
CA GLY A 95 -2.87 4.10 6.72
C GLY A 95 -1.45 4.65 6.54
N ILE A 96 -0.86 4.50 5.34
CA ILE A 96 0.46 5.06 5.00
C ILE A 96 0.49 6.59 5.15
N PRO A 97 -0.45 7.36 4.57
CA PRO A 97 -0.49 8.81 4.77
C PRO A 97 -0.60 9.19 6.24
N GLN A 98 -1.38 8.45 7.02
CA GLN A 98 -1.59 8.70 8.45
C GLN A 98 -0.31 8.50 9.26
N VAL A 99 0.40 7.39 9.02
CA VAL A 99 1.71 7.12 9.66
C VAL A 99 2.74 8.17 9.23
N LYS A 100 2.80 8.51 7.94
CA LYS A 100 3.68 9.56 7.42
C LYS A 100 3.41 10.90 8.11
N GLY A 101 2.14 11.34 8.15
CA GLY A 101 1.75 12.56 8.85
C GLY A 101 2.05 12.52 10.35
N ALA A 102 1.93 11.37 11.01
CA ALA A 102 2.29 11.23 12.43
C ALA A 102 3.80 11.34 12.67
N LEU A 103 4.61 10.71 11.82
CA LEU A 103 6.08 10.78 11.89
C LEU A 103 6.62 12.19 11.62
N HIS A 104 5.91 12.96 10.78
CA HIS A 104 6.19 14.38 10.48
C HIS A 104 5.46 15.36 11.42
N ARG A 105 4.79 14.86 12.48
CA ARG A 105 4.07 15.68 13.49
C ARG A 105 2.93 16.54 12.94
N GLN A 106 2.36 16.16 11.80
CA GLN A 106 1.22 16.82 11.16
C GLN A 106 -0.12 16.19 11.58
N LEU A 107 -0.10 14.92 11.97
CA LEU A 107 -1.27 14.15 12.40
C LEU A 107 -1.03 13.51 13.78
N SER A 108 -2.11 13.23 14.51
CA SER A 108 -2.09 12.49 15.77
C SER A 108 -2.83 11.17 15.63
N LEU A 109 -2.26 10.10 16.17
CA LEU A 109 -2.77 8.73 16.08
C LEU A 109 -3.03 8.18 17.48
N ASN A 110 -4.14 7.45 17.64
CA ASN A 110 -4.56 6.90 18.92
C ASN A 110 -4.59 5.38 18.85
N TRP A 111 -3.47 4.74 19.21
CA TRP A 111 -3.28 3.31 19.02
C TRP A 111 -4.35 2.42 19.69
N ALA A 112 -4.79 2.75 20.90
CA ALA A 112 -5.65 1.87 21.70
C ALA A 112 -7.02 1.57 21.03
N PRO A 113 -7.83 2.57 20.62
CA PRO A 113 -9.08 2.30 19.90
C PRO A 113 -8.87 2.02 18.41
N GLU A 114 -7.80 2.54 17.79
CA GLU A 114 -7.63 2.47 16.33
C GLU A 114 -7.03 1.14 15.86
N LEU A 115 -6.15 0.51 16.65
CA LEU A 115 -5.55 -0.79 16.34
C LEU A 115 -6.60 -1.90 16.11
N PRO A 116 -7.51 -2.20 17.07
CA PRO A 116 -8.50 -3.25 16.88
C PRO A 116 -9.47 -2.92 15.74
N LEU A 117 -9.89 -1.65 15.62
CA LEU A 117 -10.78 -1.24 14.54
C LEU A 117 -10.11 -1.39 13.17
N LYS A 118 -8.82 -1.04 13.03
CA LYS A 118 -8.08 -1.19 11.76
C LYS A 118 -7.98 -2.66 11.34
N LEU A 119 -7.72 -3.56 12.29
CA LEU A 119 -7.72 -5.01 12.09
C LEU A 119 -9.09 -5.51 11.62
N ILE A 120 -10.14 -5.27 12.41
CA ILE A 120 -11.49 -5.80 12.14
C ILE A 120 -12.04 -5.24 10.83
N THR A 121 -11.94 -3.93 10.60
CA THR A 121 -12.43 -3.30 9.36
C THR A 121 -11.64 -3.73 8.15
N GLY A 122 -10.33 -3.98 8.29
CA GLY A 122 -9.50 -4.55 7.23
C GLY A 122 -9.94 -5.97 6.87
N VAL A 123 -10.13 -6.85 7.87
CA VAL A 123 -10.56 -8.24 7.65
C VAL A 123 -11.94 -8.28 6.99
N LEU A 124 -12.90 -7.52 7.52
CA LEU A 124 -14.26 -7.50 6.98
C LEU A 124 -14.32 -6.86 5.59
N GLY A 125 -13.64 -5.73 5.36
CA GLY A 125 -13.66 -5.05 4.08
C GLY A 125 -13.03 -5.87 2.95
N LEU A 126 -11.78 -6.32 3.15
CA LEU A 126 -11.08 -7.12 2.15
C LEU A 126 -11.71 -8.51 2.02
N GLY A 127 -12.08 -9.14 3.14
CA GLY A 127 -12.71 -10.46 3.18
C GLY A 127 -14.09 -10.49 2.52
N ALA A 128 -14.84 -9.39 2.57
CA ALA A 128 -16.13 -9.24 1.87
C ALA A 128 -15.98 -8.93 0.36
N GLY A 129 -14.74 -8.85 -0.14
CA GLY A 129 -14.45 -8.78 -1.58
C GLY A 129 -14.07 -7.40 -2.12
N LEU A 130 -13.92 -6.37 -1.28
CA LEU A 130 -13.42 -5.08 -1.75
C LEU A 130 -12.02 -5.21 -2.35
N SER A 131 -11.78 -4.52 -3.46
CA SER A 131 -10.47 -4.58 -4.11
C SER A 131 -9.47 -3.66 -3.43
N LEU A 132 -8.90 -4.15 -2.33
CA LEU A 132 -7.96 -3.44 -1.47
C LEU A 132 -6.85 -4.39 -1.01
N GLY A 133 -5.68 -3.83 -0.75
CA GLY A 133 -4.50 -4.53 -0.24
C GLY A 133 -4.39 -4.44 1.28
N ARG A 134 -3.84 -5.49 1.91
CA ARG A 134 -3.63 -5.57 3.36
C ARG A 134 -2.41 -4.78 3.85
N GLU A 135 -1.51 -4.45 2.93
CA GLU A 135 -0.17 -3.90 3.18
C GLU A 135 -0.19 -2.53 3.86
N GLY A 136 -1.04 -1.64 3.36
CA GLY A 136 -1.28 -0.35 4.00
C GLY A 136 -1.75 -0.52 5.46
N PRO A 137 -2.83 -1.28 5.71
CA PRO A 137 -3.25 -1.63 7.05
C PRO A 137 -2.14 -2.24 7.92
N SER A 138 -1.32 -3.15 7.38
CA SER A 138 -0.20 -3.78 8.12
C SER A 138 0.84 -2.76 8.58
N ILE A 139 1.17 -1.76 7.74
CA ILE A 139 2.06 -0.64 8.12
C ILE A 139 1.49 0.13 9.31
N GLN A 140 0.21 0.48 9.23
CA GLN A 140 -0.46 1.26 10.26
C GLN A 140 -0.65 0.46 11.55
N ILE A 141 -0.97 -0.83 11.44
CA ILE A 141 -1.01 -1.79 12.56
C ILE A 141 0.36 -1.86 13.23
N GLY A 142 1.44 -2.00 12.45
CA GLY A 142 2.81 -1.99 12.95
C GLY A 142 3.12 -0.70 13.72
N ALA A 143 2.79 0.45 13.16
CA ALA A 143 2.93 1.74 13.82
C ALA A 143 2.14 1.80 15.14
N TYR A 144 0.90 1.32 15.17
CA TYR A 144 0.07 1.30 16.38
C TYR A 144 0.62 0.39 17.47
N VAL A 145 1.06 -0.82 17.12
CA VAL A 145 1.70 -1.74 18.07
C VAL A 145 2.96 -1.10 18.65
N GLY A 146 3.80 -0.51 17.81
CA GLY A 146 4.97 0.25 18.24
C GLY A 146 4.60 1.40 19.17
N MET A 147 3.62 2.23 18.81
CA MET A 147 3.12 3.32 19.66
C MET A 147 2.60 2.83 21.01
N GLY A 148 1.88 1.70 21.05
CA GLY A 148 1.36 1.10 22.28
C GLY A 148 2.48 0.65 23.22
N ILE A 149 3.44 -0.11 22.71
CA ILE A 149 4.61 -0.56 23.48
C ILE A 149 5.40 0.62 24.03
N LEU A 150 5.67 1.64 23.19
CA LEU A 150 6.44 2.83 23.59
C LEU A 150 5.70 3.73 24.59
N THR A 151 4.37 3.72 24.55
CA THR A 151 3.54 4.42 25.53
C THR A 151 3.64 3.72 26.88
N LEU A 152 3.57 2.39 26.90
CA LEU A 152 3.70 1.58 28.12
C LEU A 152 5.10 1.70 28.74
N LEU A 153 6.15 1.72 27.91
CA LEU A 153 7.54 1.90 28.34
C LEU A 153 7.93 3.34 28.68
N ARG A 154 7.00 4.31 28.54
CA ARG A 154 7.21 5.75 28.82
C ARG A 154 8.45 6.34 28.11
N ARG A 155 8.75 5.87 26.90
CA ARG A 155 9.95 6.28 26.13
C ARG A 155 9.89 7.75 25.69
N PRO A 156 11.03 8.50 25.69
CA PRO A 156 11.09 9.88 25.23
C PRO A 156 10.72 10.07 23.76
N TYR A 157 10.16 11.24 23.42
CA TYR A 157 9.66 11.53 22.06
C TYR A 157 10.70 11.46 20.94
N GLY A 158 11.99 11.72 21.23
CA GLY A 158 13.05 11.63 20.22
C GLY A 158 13.28 10.21 19.71
N GLU A 159 13.27 9.23 20.60
CA GLU A 159 13.46 7.80 20.29
C GLU A 159 12.20 7.18 19.66
N ARG A 160 11.02 7.68 20.03
CA ARG A 160 9.73 7.21 19.48
C ARG A 160 9.69 7.27 17.96
N LYS A 161 10.28 8.31 17.34
CA LYS A 161 10.29 8.45 15.87
C LYS A 161 10.99 7.26 15.21
N PHE A 162 12.14 6.85 15.72
CA PHE A 162 12.90 5.70 15.19
C PHE A 162 12.14 4.40 15.38
N LEU A 163 11.63 4.16 16.59
CA LEU A 163 10.99 2.90 16.96
C LEU A 163 9.61 2.71 16.28
N VAL A 164 8.81 3.77 16.12
CA VAL A 164 7.56 3.70 15.35
C VAL A 164 7.83 3.51 13.85
N THR A 165 8.88 4.13 13.32
CA THR A 165 9.29 3.91 11.92
C THR A 165 9.76 2.47 11.71
N ALA A 166 10.55 1.92 12.63
CA ALA A 166 10.97 0.52 12.61
C ALA A 166 9.78 -0.44 12.74
N ALA A 167 8.81 -0.14 13.60
CA ALA A 167 7.56 -0.91 13.73
C ALA A 167 6.72 -0.88 12.44
N SER A 168 6.75 0.25 11.71
CA SER A 168 6.11 0.38 10.41
C SER A 168 6.79 -0.49 9.34
N ALA A 169 8.13 -0.56 9.36
CA ALA A 169 8.92 -1.45 8.48
C ALA A 169 8.61 -2.92 8.78
N ALA A 170 8.55 -3.30 10.05
CA ALA A 170 8.11 -4.61 10.50
C ALA A 170 6.71 -4.98 9.99
N GLY A 171 5.80 -4.01 9.93
CA GLY A 171 4.46 -4.20 9.38
C GLY A 171 4.45 -4.63 7.91
N ILE A 172 5.32 -4.03 7.08
CA ILE A 172 5.49 -4.39 5.65
C ILE A 172 6.16 -5.73 5.52
N ALA A 173 7.27 -5.91 6.25
CA ALA A 173 8.07 -7.12 6.23
C ALA A 173 7.20 -8.36 6.50
N ALA A 174 6.42 -8.33 7.59
CA ALA A 174 5.52 -9.42 7.95
C ALA A 174 4.32 -9.57 7.00
N ALA A 175 4.00 -8.57 6.18
CA ALA A 175 2.85 -8.62 5.28
C ALA A 175 3.21 -9.22 3.91
N PHE A 176 4.44 -8.99 3.46
CA PHE A 176 5.00 -9.47 2.19
C PHE A 176 6.07 -10.55 2.31
N ASN A 177 6.47 -10.96 3.52
CA ASN A 177 7.68 -11.76 3.70
C ASN A 177 8.92 -11.11 3.02
N ALA A 178 9.03 -9.78 3.15
CA ALA A 178 9.98 -8.95 2.41
C ALA A 178 10.64 -7.91 3.34
N PRO A 179 11.62 -8.33 4.16
CA PRO A 179 12.23 -7.47 5.17
C PRO A 179 13.00 -6.29 4.58
N LEU A 180 13.76 -6.46 3.50
CA LEU A 180 14.54 -5.38 2.91
C LEU A 180 13.63 -4.33 2.25
N ALA A 181 12.57 -4.76 1.58
CA ALA A 181 11.56 -3.88 1.01
C ALA A 181 10.86 -3.06 2.09
N GLY A 182 10.55 -3.66 3.24
CA GLY A 182 9.98 -2.94 4.39
C GLY A 182 10.91 -1.84 4.91
N VAL A 183 12.21 -2.12 5.01
CA VAL A 183 13.22 -1.14 5.42
C VAL A 183 13.34 0.01 4.42
N LEU A 184 13.43 -0.31 3.13
CA LEU A 184 13.58 0.70 2.09
C LEU A 184 12.32 1.56 1.95
N PHE A 185 11.12 0.97 2.08
CA PHE A 185 9.87 1.73 2.02
C PHE A 185 9.81 2.81 3.10
N VAL A 186 10.21 2.50 4.33
CA VAL A 186 10.15 3.50 5.41
C VAL A 186 11.20 4.61 5.24
N LEU A 187 12.33 4.31 4.61
CA LEU A 187 13.39 5.29 4.32
C LEU A 187 13.02 6.19 3.13
N GLU A 188 12.55 5.58 2.05
CA GLU A 188 12.24 6.26 0.78
C GLU A 188 10.88 6.98 0.85
N GLU A 189 9.82 6.33 1.34
CA GLU A 189 8.46 6.89 1.30
C GLU A 189 8.01 7.51 2.63
N LEU A 190 8.26 6.91 3.79
CA LEU A 190 7.75 7.46 5.07
C LEU A 190 8.58 8.64 5.59
N GLN A 191 9.89 8.47 5.73
CA GLN A 191 10.78 9.47 6.30
C GLN A 191 11.37 10.42 5.26
N ALA A 192 11.68 9.92 4.06
CA ALA A 192 12.48 10.63 3.05
C ALA A 192 13.81 11.18 3.63
N SER A 193 14.40 10.44 4.57
CA SER A 193 15.67 10.81 5.23
C SER A 193 16.44 9.57 5.66
N PHE A 194 17.75 9.57 5.47
CA PHE A 194 18.61 8.45 5.81
C PHE A 194 19.33 8.69 7.14
N SER A 195 19.26 7.71 8.05
CA SER A 195 20.02 7.69 9.30
C SER A 195 20.51 6.27 9.57
N PRO A 196 21.81 6.06 9.85
CA PRO A 196 22.34 4.73 10.14
C PRO A 196 21.64 4.03 11.31
N LEU A 197 21.24 4.79 12.35
CA LEU A 197 20.49 4.23 13.48
C LEU A 197 19.08 3.80 13.06
N LEU A 198 18.40 4.61 12.24
CA LEU A 198 17.08 4.26 11.72
C LEU A 198 17.15 2.99 10.86
N LEU A 199 18.15 2.90 9.99
CA LEU A 199 18.39 1.73 9.17
C LEU A 199 18.57 0.48 10.04
N ALA A 200 19.45 0.54 11.05
CA ALA A 200 19.69 -0.59 11.96
C ALA A 200 18.41 -1.02 12.71
N CYS A 201 17.63 -0.06 13.22
CA CYS A 201 16.38 -0.35 13.91
C CYS A 201 15.33 -0.95 12.97
N ALA A 202 15.17 -0.38 11.78
CA ALA A 202 14.24 -0.86 10.79
C ALA A 202 14.60 -2.28 10.33
N MET A 203 15.88 -2.56 10.10
CA MET A 203 16.37 -3.91 9.75
C MET A 203 16.09 -4.90 10.87
N GLY A 204 16.43 -4.57 12.12
CA GLY A 204 16.18 -5.46 13.26
C GLY A 204 14.70 -5.78 13.46
N ALA A 205 13.84 -4.75 13.40
CA ALA A 205 12.39 -4.94 13.51
C ALA A 205 11.80 -5.72 12.33
N ALA A 206 12.22 -5.41 11.10
CA ALA A 206 11.76 -6.08 9.88
C ALA A 206 12.14 -7.56 9.86
N MET A 207 13.40 -7.89 10.18
CA MET A 207 13.86 -9.29 10.26
C MET A 207 13.11 -10.07 11.34
N ALA A 208 12.86 -9.47 12.52
CA ALA A 208 12.11 -10.13 13.58
C ALA A 208 10.67 -10.43 13.14
N ALA A 209 10.00 -9.46 12.53
CA ALA A 209 8.63 -9.61 12.05
C ALA A 209 8.51 -10.62 10.89
N ASP A 210 9.48 -10.60 9.98
CA ASP A 210 9.58 -11.56 8.87
C ASP A 210 9.86 -12.98 9.38
N THR A 211 10.72 -13.16 10.39
CA THR A 211 10.95 -14.47 11.02
C THR A 211 9.65 -15.06 11.59
N VAL A 212 8.82 -14.23 12.23
CA VAL A 212 7.49 -14.67 12.71
C VAL A 212 6.61 -15.04 11.52
N ALA A 213 6.54 -14.20 10.48
CA ALA A 213 5.76 -14.50 9.28
C ALA A 213 6.21 -15.78 8.58
N GLY A 214 7.52 -16.00 8.44
CA GLY A 214 8.14 -17.17 7.84
C GLY A 214 7.84 -18.46 8.60
N TYR A 215 7.76 -18.41 9.93
CA TYR A 215 7.35 -19.56 10.73
C TYR A 215 5.91 -20.00 10.42
N PHE A 216 4.98 -19.04 10.23
CA PHE A 216 3.56 -19.35 10.01
C PHE A 216 3.17 -19.57 8.55
N PHE A 217 3.89 -18.98 7.59
CA PHE A 217 3.54 -19.01 6.16
C PHE A 217 4.60 -19.67 5.28
N GLY A 218 5.75 -20.04 5.84
CA GLY A 218 6.91 -20.56 5.11
C GLY A 218 7.91 -19.47 4.73
N MET A 219 9.14 -19.90 4.46
CA MET A 219 10.28 -19.04 4.08
C MET A 219 10.43 -18.88 2.56
N GLY A 220 9.47 -19.41 1.78
CA GLY A 220 9.50 -19.31 0.32
C GLY A 220 9.13 -17.90 -0.18
N PRO A 221 9.49 -17.57 -1.43
CA PRO A 221 9.03 -16.33 -2.07
C PRO A 221 7.50 -16.31 -2.16
N VAL A 222 6.92 -15.11 -2.14
CA VAL A 222 5.47 -14.92 -2.26
C VAL A 222 4.95 -15.42 -3.61
N PHE A 223 5.73 -15.21 -4.67
CA PHE A 223 5.43 -15.66 -6.01
C PHE A 223 6.53 -16.59 -6.52
N ASP A 224 6.24 -17.88 -6.64
CA ASP A 224 7.13 -18.88 -7.25
C ASP A 224 6.93 -18.91 -8.78
N PHE A 225 7.56 -17.95 -9.47
CA PHE A 225 7.61 -17.98 -10.93
C PHE A 225 8.75 -18.92 -11.37
N ARG A 226 8.40 -20.17 -11.69
CA ARG A 226 9.40 -21.18 -12.10
C ARG A 226 10.02 -20.83 -13.46
N GLN A 227 11.33 -21.05 -13.56
CA GLN A 227 12.14 -20.93 -14.79
C GLN A 227 12.20 -19.54 -15.45
N ILE A 228 12.44 -18.49 -14.66
CA ILE A 228 12.71 -17.18 -15.26
C ILE A 228 14.14 -17.12 -15.84
N ARG A 229 14.26 -16.78 -17.13
CA ARG A 229 15.55 -16.62 -17.82
C ARG A 229 15.94 -15.15 -17.91
N ILE A 230 17.25 -14.90 -17.89
CA ILE A 230 17.84 -13.56 -18.08
C ILE A 230 17.38 -13.01 -19.43
N LEU A 231 16.90 -11.76 -19.42
CA LEU A 231 16.50 -11.07 -20.65
C LEU A 231 17.74 -10.72 -21.49
N PRO A 232 17.72 -11.04 -22.79
CA PRO A 232 18.77 -10.61 -23.71
C PRO A 232 18.71 -9.09 -23.91
N ILE A 233 19.87 -8.48 -24.23
CA ILE A 233 20.04 -7.02 -24.34
C ILE A 233 19.06 -6.39 -25.33
N HIS A 234 18.75 -7.05 -26.46
CA HIS A 234 17.80 -6.53 -27.45
C HIS A 234 16.39 -6.29 -26.87
N SER A 235 16.03 -6.96 -25.77
CA SER A 235 14.74 -6.78 -25.11
C SER A 235 14.68 -5.56 -24.19
N PHE A 236 15.81 -4.88 -23.96
CA PHE A 236 15.86 -3.71 -23.07
C PHE A 236 15.04 -2.54 -23.62
N LEU A 237 14.87 -2.45 -24.95
CA LEU A 237 13.97 -1.48 -25.56
C LEU A 237 12.52 -1.70 -25.12
N TRP A 238 12.06 -2.96 -25.11
CA TRP A 238 10.72 -3.33 -24.65
C TRP A 238 10.54 -3.13 -23.15
N VAL A 239 11.59 -3.34 -22.37
CA VAL A 239 11.61 -3.02 -20.93
C VAL A 239 11.46 -1.51 -20.71
N ALA A 240 12.17 -0.68 -21.46
CA ALA A 240 12.03 0.77 -21.37
C ALA A 240 10.61 1.23 -21.79
N LEU A 241 10.07 0.66 -22.87
CA LEU A 241 8.70 0.91 -23.33
C LEU A 241 7.67 0.53 -22.26
N LEU A 242 7.83 -0.62 -21.59
CA LEU A 242 6.97 -1.03 -20.49
C LEU A 242 6.97 0.01 -19.35
N GLY A 243 8.13 0.56 -19.00
CA GLY A 243 8.25 1.63 -18.01
C GLY A 243 7.41 2.86 -18.37
N VAL A 244 7.46 3.29 -19.64
CA VAL A 244 6.66 4.40 -20.17
C VAL A 244 5.16 4.08 -20.10
N ILE A 245 4.73 2.90 -20.56
CA ILE A 245 3.33 2.49 -20.54
C ILE A 245 2.80 2.43 -19.10
N CYS A 246 3.56 1.82 -18.19
CA CYS A 246 3.20 1.76 -16.76
C CYS A 246 3.13 3.15 -16.12
N ALA A 247 3.95 4.11 -16.55
CA ALA A 247 3.86 5.49 -16.06
C ALA A 247 2.57 6.18 -16.50
N LEU A 248 2.17 6.03 -17.77
CA LEU A 248 0.93 6.58 -18.31
C LEU A 248 -0.30 5.97 -17.63
N LEU A 249 -0.34 4.64 -17.50
CA LEU A 249 -1.45 3.95 -16.83
C LEU A 249 -1.45 4.19 -15.32
N GLY A 250 -0.28 4.34 -14.69
CA GLY A 250 -0.17 4.72 -13.28
C GLY A 250 -0.70 6.13 -13.01
N GLU A 251 -0.46 7.08 -13.92
CA GLU A 251 -1.07 8.42 -13.85
C GLU A 251 -2.59 8.35 -14.03
N PHE A 252 -3.07 7.56 -14.98
CA PHE A 252 -4.51 7.31 -15.14
C PHE A 252 -5.14 6.70 -13.87
N PHE A 253 -4.48 5.73 -13.24
CA PHE A 253 -4.91 5.16 -11.96
C PHE A 253 -4.99 6.22 -10.86
N LYS A 254 -3.99 7.11 -10.74
CA LYS A 254 -4.02 8.19 -9.74
C LYS A 254 -5.15 9.17 -9.98
N ARG A 255 -5.36 9.61 -11.22
CA ARG A 255 -6.45 10.54 -11.56
C ARG A 255 -7.83 9.94 -11.27
N THR A 256 -8.04 8.67 -11.62
CA THR A 256 -9.28 7.96 -11.31
C THR A 256 -9.46 7.72 -9.81
N LEU A 257 -8.38 7.46 -9.07
CA LEU A 257 -8.40 7.39 -7.60
C LEU A 257 -8.87 8.69 -6.96
N TYR A 258 -8.31 9.82 -7.39
CA TYR A 258 -8.69 11.14 -6.87
C TYR A 258 -10.12 11.49 -7.27
N GLY A 259 -10.49 11.22 -8.53
CA GLY A 259 -11.85 11.41 -9.03
C GLY A 259 -12.89 10.57 -8.26
N SER A 260 -12.55 9.35 -7.86
CA SER A 260 -13.41 8.51 -7.02
C SER A 260 -13.63 9.13 -5.63
N LEU A 261 -12.57 9.62 -4.98
CA LEU A 261 -12.68 10.33 -3.71
C LEU A 261 -13.56 11.58 -3.82
N ASP A 262 -13.38 12.37 -4.88
CA ASP A 262 -14.18 13.56 -5.17
C ASP A 262 -15.64 13.19 -5.48
N LEU A 263 -15.88 12.08 -6.17
CA LEU A 263 -17.23 11.61 -6.50
C LEU A 263 -18.04 11.31 -5.23
N TYR A 264 -17.47 10.59 -4.26
CA TYR A 264 -18.16 10.33 -2.99
C TYR A 264 -18.44 11.59 -2.17
N GLU A 265 -17.59 12.62 -2.28
CA GLU A 265 -17.82 13.93 -1.67
C GLU A 265 -18.91 14.72 -2.40
N ARG A 266 -18.88 14.75 -3.74
CA ARG A 266 -19.87 15.44 -4.60
C ARG A 266 -21.27 14.83 -4.47
N LEU A 267 -21.37 13.50 -4.41
CA LEU A 267 -22.64 12.80 -4.21
C LEU A 267 -23.20 12.97 -2.78
N LYS A 268 -22.46 13.64 -1.88
CA LYS A 268 -22.85 13.91 -0.48
C LYS A 268 -23.30 12.66 0.28
N ILE A 269 -22.78 11.48 -0.10
CA ILE A 269 -23.14 10.21 0.53
C ILE A 269 -22.54 10.20 1.94
N PRO A 270 -23.35 10.03 3.01
CA PRO A 270 -22.84 9.97 4.37
C PRO A 270 -21.83 8.84 4.51
N GLN A 271 -20.74 9.08 5.25
CA GLN A 271 -19.65 8.09 5.44
C GLN A 271 -20.17 6.72 5.91
N LEU A 272 -21.27 6.69 6.65
CA LEU A 272 -21.91 5.46 7.12
C LEU A 272 -22.32 4.51 5.99
N PHE A 273 -22.78 5.05 4.85
CA PHE A 273 -23.31 4.25 3.74
C PHE A 273 -22.31 4.05 2.61
N ARG A 274 -21.21 4.82 2.58
CA ARG A 274 -20.23 4.74 1.48
C ARG A 274 -19.70 3.33 1.23
N PRO A 275 -19.35 2.50 2.24
CA PRO A 275 -18.80 1.16 1.98
C PRO A 275 -19.82 0.15 1.47
N ILE A 276 -21.13 0.39 1.66
CA ILE A 276 -22.18 -0.53 1.19
C ILE A 276 -22.15 -0.61 -0.35
N ILE A 277 -21.97 0.53 -1.02
CA ILE A 277 -22.05 0.64 -2.47
C ILE A 277 -21.01 -0.26 -3.18
N PRO A 278 -19.69 -0.17 -2.89
CA PRO A 278 -18.72 -1.06 -3.52
C PRO A 278 -18.85 -2.51 -3.06
N LEU A 279 -19.40 -2.79 -1.86
CA LEU A 279 -19.70 -4.16 -1.44
C LEU A 279 -20.84 -4.78 -2.25
N LEU A 280 -21.86 -4.01 -2.61
CA LEU A 280 -22.91 -4.50 -3.50
C LEU A 280 -22.40 -4.70 -4.92
N VAL A 281 -21.50 -3.82 -5.40
CA VAL A 281 -20.80 -4.00 -6.68
C VAL A 281 -19.89 -5.24 -6.68
N SER A 282 -19.39 -5.66 -5.51
CA SER A 282 -18.57 -6.87 -5.41
C SER A 282 -19.34 -8.15 -5.75
N ILE A 283 -20.68 -8.15 -5.64
CA ILE A 283 -21.52 -9.32 -5.93
C ILE A 283 -21.44 -9.74 -7.40
N PRO A 284 -21.83 -8.92 -8.39
CA PRO A 284 -21.70 -9.30 -9.79
C PRO A 284 -20.25 -9.57 -10.19
N LEU A 285 -19.29 -8.80 -9.65
CA LEU A 285 -17.86 -9.08 -9.89
C LEU A 285 -17.44 -10.45 -9.34
N GLY A 286 -17.97 -10.87 -8.19
CA GLY A 286 -17.72 -12.18 -7.62
C GLY A 286 -18.20 -13.35 -8.50
N PHE A 287 -19.25 -13.15 -9.31
CA PHE A 287 -19.74 -14.16 -10.24
C PHE A 287 -19.02 -14.15 -11.60
N PHE A 288 -18.79 -12.96 -12.17
CA PHE A 288 -18.31 -12.84 -13.55
C PHE A 288 -16.81 -12.55 -13.66
N LEU A 289 -16.22 -11.87 -12.68
CA LEU A 289 -14.83 -11.37 -12.72
C LEU A 289 -14.17 -11.52 -11.34
N PHE A 290 -14.19 -12.73 -10.77
CA PHE A 290 -13.76 -12.98 -9.39
C PHE A 290 -12.32 -12.48 -9.11
N ASP A 291 -11.43 -12.58 -10.10
CA ASP A 291 -10.03 -12.15 -10.02
C ASP A 291 -9.86 -10.63 -9.78
N VAL A 292 -10.87 -9.83 -10.15
CA VAL A 292 -10.90 -8.38 -9.90
C VAL A 292 -11.09 -8.09 -8.41
N SER A 293 -11.81 -8.95 -7.68
CA SER A 293 -12.05 -8.80 -6.24
C SER A 293 -10.79 -9.01 -5.39
N GLY A 294 -10.81 -8.48 -4.17
CA GLY A 294 -9.70 -8.60 -3.23
C GLY A 294 -8.42 -7.89 -3.68
N GLY A 295 -7.31 -8.17 -2.99
CA GLY A 295 -6.06 -7.44 -3.20
C GLY A 295 -5.35 -7.72 -4.52
N GLY A 296 -5.55 -8.90 -5.12
CA GLY A 296 -4.88 -9.30 -6.38
C GLY A 296 -3.75 -10.32 -6.26
N HIS A 297 -3.50 -10.92 -5.08
CA HIS A 297 -2.51 -12.01 -4.94
C HIS A 297 -2.80 -13.16 -5.90
N GLY A 298 -4.00 -13.76 -5.80
CA GLY A 298 -4.40 -14.87 -6.68
C GLY A 298 -4.49 -14.47 -8.15
N LEU A 299 -4.81 -13.20 -8.45
CA LEU A 299 -4.75 -12.70 -9.82
C LEU A 299 -3.32 -12.74 -10.35
N ILE A 300 -2.33 -12.20 -9.64
CA ILE A 300 -0.92 -12.23 -10.05
C ILE A 300 -0.42 -13.66 -10.26
N GLU A 301 -0.76 -14.58 -9.34
CA GLU A 301 -0.39 -16.00 -9.48
C GLU A 301 -1.00 -16.61 -10.74
N SER A 302 -2.29 -16.38 -11.00
CA SER A 302 -2.98 -16.92 -12.17
C SER A 302 -2.50 -16.37 -13.52
N LEU A 303 -1.78 -15.24 -13.54
CA LEU A 303 -1.19 -14.68 -14.77
C LEU A 303 0.08 -15.43 -15.21
N SER A 304 0.63 -16.27 -14.34
CA SER A 304 1.75 -17.14 -14.70
C SER A 304 1.31 -18.29 -15.62
N GLU A 305 0.03 -18.67 -15.55
CA GLU A 305 -0.54 -19.73 -16.38
C GLU A 305 -0.81 -19.21 -17.82
N PRO A 306 -0.45 -19.99 -18.86
CA PRO A 306 -0.76 -19.63 -20.24
C PRO A 306 -2.27 -19.79 -20.54
N GLY A 307 -2.74 -19.18 -21.62
CA GLY A 307 -4.08 -19.44 -22.17
C GLY A 307 -5.16 -18.39 -21.88
N ARG A 308 -4.83 -17.28 -21.19
CA ARG A 308 -5.74 -16.13 -21.08
C ARG A 308 -5.67 -15.26 -22.34
N SER A 309 -6.82 -14.89 -22.90
CA SER A 309 -6.87 -13.99 -24.05
C SER A 309 -6.48 -12.56 -23.66
N ILE A 310 -5.85 -11.83 -24.59
CA ILE A 310 -5.47 -10.42 -24.39
C ILE A 310 -6.69 -9.57 -24.04
N GLU A 311 -7.85 -9.86 -24.64
CA GLU A 311 -9.13 -9.20 -24.34
C GLU A 311 -9.55 -9.38 -22.88
N LEU A 312 -9.48 -10.62 -22.35
CA LEU A 312 -9.78 -10.89 -20.95
C LEU A 312 -8.81 -10.15 -20.03
N LEU A 313 -7.51 -10.14 -20.36
CA LEU A 313 -6.52 -9.40 -19.58
C LEU A 313 -6.79 -7.89 -19.55
N ALA A 314 -7.21 -7.30 -20.68
CA ALA A 314 -7.60 -5.90 -20.75
C ALA A 314 -8.84 -5.60 -19.90
N VAL A 315 -9.85 -6.49 -19.93
CA VAL A 315 -11.04 -6.39 -19.06
C VAL A 315 -10.64 -6.50 -17.59
N LEU A 316 -9.76 -7.43 -17.23
CA LEU A 316 -9.25 -7.58 -15.86
C LEU A 316 -8.47 -6.35 -15.41
N LEU A 317 -7.65 -5.75 -16.28
CA LEU A 317 -6.91 -4.52 -15.97
C LEU A 317 -7.86 -3.35 -15.68
N LEU A 318 -8.80 -3.09 -16.57
CA LEU A 318 -9.78 -2.01 -16.38
C LEU A 318 -10.67 -2.28 -15.17
N GLY A 319 -11.17 -3.50 -15.01
CA GLY A 319 -11.95 -3.92 -13.86
C GLY A 319 -11.18 -3.73 -12.56
N LYS A 320 -9.89 -4.11 -12.53
CA LYS A 320 -9.03 -3.95 -11.34
C LYS A 320 -8.84 -2.48 -10.99
N ILE A 321 -8.51 -1.64 -11.96
CA ILE A 321 -8.35 -0.19 -11.75
C ILE A 321 -9.65 0.39 -11.18
N LEU A 322 -10.77 0.22 -11.90
CA LEU A 322 -12.05 0.83 -11.55
C LEU A 322 -12.58 0.35 -10.20
N PHE A 323 -12.54 -0.97 -9.95
CA PHE A 323 -13.07 -1.51 -8.70
C PHE A 323 -12.17 -1.18 -7.50
N THR A 324 -10.84 -1.10 -7.69
CA THR A 324 -9.91 -0.65 -6.64
C THR A 324 -10.16 0.81 -6.27
N VAL A 325 -10.25 1.71 -7.25
CA VAL A 325 -10.47 3.14 -6.96
C VAL A 325 -11.84 3.38 -6.35
N PHE A 326 -12.86 2.64 -6.78
CA PHE A 326 -14.21 2.72 -6.22
C PHE A 326 -14.28 2.19 -4.78
N SER A 327 -13.60 1.07 -4.52
CA SER A 327 -13.46 0.50 -3.17
C SER A 327 -12.71 1.45 -2.23
N PHE A 328 -11.58 2.01 -2.68
CA PHE A 328 -10.76 2.93 -1.88
C PHE A 328 -11.49 4.26 -1.61
N GLY A 329 -12.20 4.79 -2.63
CA GLY A 329 -12.96 6.03 -2.54
C GLY A 329 -14.05 6.02 -1.46
N SER A 330 -14.58 4.84 -1.14
CA SER A 330 -15.58 4.67 -0.07
C SER A 330 -15.06 5.02 1.34
N GLY A 331 -13.74 5.11 1.50
CA GLY A 331 -13.10 5.45 2.77
C GLY A 331 -13.06 4.31 3.79
N THR A 332 -13.25 3.06 3.36
CA THR A 332 -13.00 1.89 4.22
C THR A 332 -11.51 1.68 4.50
N SER A 333 -11.16 0.78 5.43
CA SER A 333 -9.78 0.38 5.71
C SER A 333 -9.23 -0.53 4.60
N GLY A 334 -8.13 -0.13 3.97
CA GLY A 334 -7.46 -0.93 2.94
C GLY A 334 -6.46 -0.12 2.13
N GLY A 335 -5.35 -0.75 1.75
CA GLY A 335 -4.29 -0.17 0.95
C GLY A 335 -4.50 -0.34 -0.55
N ILE A 336 -3.71 0.38 -1.35
CA ILE A 336 -3.67 0.22 -2.80
C ILE A 336 -2.42 -0.55 -3.27
N PHE A 337 -1.52 -0.89 -2.34
CA PHE A 337 -0.19 -1.42 -2.61
C PHE A 337 -0.21 -2.68 -3.51
N LEU A 338 -0.97 -3.72 -3.14
CA LEU A 338 -1.04 -4.92 -3.97
C LEU A 338 -1.89 -4.74 -5.23
N PRO A 339 -3.04 -4.03 -5.21
CA PRO A 339 -3.76 -3.70 -6.43
C PRO A 339 -2.92 -3.01 -7.50
N ILE A 340 -2.01 -2.09 -7.14
CA ILE A 340 -1.11 -1.44 -8.10
C ILE A 340 -0.08 -2.43 -8.67
N LEU A 341 0.41 -3.39 -7.87
CA LEU A 341 1.27 -4.47 -8.38
C LEU A 341 0.50 -5.37 -9.36
N ALA A 342 -0.76 -5.69 -9.06
CA ALA A 342 -1.62 -6.48 -9.95
C ALA A 342 -1.89 -5.76 -11.28
N CYS A 343 -2.12 -4.44 -11.24
CA CYS A 343 -2.25 -3.63 -12.47
C CYS A 343 -0.95 -3.64 -13.29
N GLY A 344 0.21 -3.56 -12.62
CA GLY A 344 1.52 -3.69 -13.25
C GLY A 344 1.75 -5.07 -13.88
N ALA A 345 1.40 -6.15 -13.18
CA ALA A 345 1.48 -7.52 -13.70
C ALA A 345 0.61 -7.69 -14.95
N LEU A 346 -0.65 -7.23 -14.91
CA LEU A 346 -1.56 -7.26 -16.05
C LEU A 346 -1.00 -6.46 -17.24
N THR A 347 -0.48 -5.26 -16.99
CA THR A 347 0.11 -4.40 -18.04
C THR A 347 1.31 -5.09 -18.69
N GLY A 348 2.22 -5.63 -17.87
CA GLY A 348 3.40 -6.36 -18.35
C GLY A 348 3.03 -7.63 -19.12
N ARG A 349 2.03 -8.38 -18.64
CA ARG A 349 1.49 -9.56 -19.31
C ARG A 349 0.90 -9.22 -20.67
N ILE A 350 0.02 -8.21 -20.75
CA ILE A 350 -0.61 -7.75 -21.99
C ILE A 350 0.46 -7.34 -23.01
N LEU A 351 1.44 -6.53 -22.60
CA LEU A 351 2.52 -6.12 -23.49
C LEU A 351 3.35 -7.32 -23.96
N GLY A 352 3.65 -8.26 -23.05
CA GLY A 352 4.38 -9.49 -23.39
C GLY A 352 3.64 -10.34 -24.41
N ASP A 353 2.34 -10.58 -24.21
CA ASP A 353 1.52 -11.37 -25.14
C ASP A 353 1.41 -10.68 -26.51
N LEU A 354 1.30 -9.34 -26.55
CA LEU A 354 1.31 -8.57 -27.81
C LEU A 354 2.65 -8.66 -28.56
N LEU A 355 3.78 -8.51 -27.85
CA LEU A 355 5.11 -8.61 -28.44
C LEU A 355 5.43 -10.03 -28.92
N PHE A 356 4.95 -11.04 -28.20
CA PHE A 356 5.07 -12.43 -28.60
C PHE A 356 4.25 -12.70 -29.87
N ALA A 357 2.98 -12.26 -29.92
CA ALA A 357 2.14 -12.41 -31.11
C ALA A 357 2.73 -11.69 -32.34
N ALA A 358 3.44 -10.57 -32.13
CA ALA A 358 4.13 -9.84 -33.19
C ALA A 358 5.51 -10.42 -33.57
N GLY A 359 5.99 -11.48 -32.88
CA GLY A 359 7.26 -12.13 -33.17
C GLY A 359 8.51 -11.38 -32.67
N PHE A 360 8.36 -10.38 -31.79
CA PHE A 360 9.49 -9.59 -31.27
C PHE A 360 10.21 -10.23 -30.09
N ILE A 361 9.54 -11.11 -29.34
CA ILE A 361 10.08 -11.80 -28.16
C ILE A 361 9.68 -13.27 -28.17
N SER A 362 10.41 -14.08 -27.41
CA SER A 362 10.06 -15.48 -27.12
C SER A 362 9.07 -15.58 -25.95
N GLU A 363 8.35 -16.70 -25.89
CA GLU A 363 7.34 -17.00 -24.84
C GLU A 363 7.92 -16.88 -23.43
N THR A 364 9.18 -17.31 -23.23
CA THR A 364 9.87 -17.24 -21.92
C THR A 364 10.03 -15.81 -21.39
N GLN A 365 9.89 -14.80 -22.24
CA GLN A 365 10.08 -13.39 -21.88
C GLN A 365 8.78 -12.70 -21.46
N ILE A 366 7.63 -13.35 -21.64
CA ILE A 366 6.33 -12.79 -21.23
C ILE A 366 6.27 -12.66 -19.71
N LEU A 367 6.68 -13.69 -18.97
CA LEU A 367 6.75 -13.66 -17.50
C LEU A 367 7.74 -12.60 -16.99
N ASN A 368 8.85 -12.38 -17.71
CA ASN A 368 9.78 -11.30 -17.40
C ASN A 368 9.07 -9.95 -17.43
N LEU A 369 8.35 -9.65 -18.50
CA LEU A 369 7.65 -8.37 -18.66
C LEU A 369 6.52 -8.22 -17.62
N MET A 370 5.81 -9.29 -17.28
CA MET A 370 4.84 -9.29 -16.18
C MET A 370 5.47 -8.84 -14.85
N ILE A 371 6.59 -9.46 -14.45
CA ILE A 371 7.29 -9.15 -13.19
C ILE A 371 7.85 -7.71 -13.20
N LEU A 372 8.48 -7.30 -14.32
CA LEU A 372 9.00 -5.95 -14.49
C LEU A 372 7.87 -4.90 -14.44
N GLY A 373 6.70 -5.23 -14.98
CA GLY A 373 5.51 -4.39 -14.97
C GLY A 373 5.04 -4.07 -13.55
N MET A 374 5.14 -5.02 -12.62
CA MET A 374 4.80 -4.83 -11.21
C MET A 374 5.65 -3.70 -10.59
N ALA A 375 6.97 -3.75 -10.75
CA ALA A 375 7.89 -2.73 -10.23
C ALA A 375 7.67 -1.36 -10.90
N ALA A 376 7.47 -1.35 -12.21
CA ALA A 376 7.24 -0.12 -12.97
C ALA A 376 5.95 0.58 -12.56
N PHE A 377 4.83 -0.14 -12.46
CA PHE A 377 3.56 0.46 -12.06
C PHE A 377 3.59 0.94 -10.61
N PHE A 378 4.25 0.19 -9.72
CA PHE A 378 4.50 0.63 -8.35
C PHE A 378 5.28 1.96 -8.32
N THR A 379 6.36 2.04 -9.10
CA THR A 379 7.19 3.24 -9.23
C THR A 379 6.40 4.43 -9.75
N ALA A 380 5.56 4.25 -10.77
CA ALA A 380 4.71 5.32 -11.31
C ALA A 380 3.74 5.91 -10.28
N VAL A 381 3.12 5.06 -9.46
CA VAL A 381 2.07 5.47 -8.52
C VAL A 381 2.67 6.01 -7.22
N VAL A 382 3.66 5.32 -6.66
CA VAL A 382 4.23 5.65 -5.34
C VAL A 382 5.42 6.61 -5.46
N LYS A 383 6.19 6.56 -6.56
CA LYS A 383 7.48 7.24 -6.74
C LYS A 383 8.56 6.79 -5.76
N ALA A 384 8.58 5.50 -5.46
CA ALA A 384 9.59 4.83 -4.64
C ALA A 384 10.27 3.70 -5.45
N PRO A 385 11.14 4.04 -6.43
CA PRO A 385 11.78 3.07 -7.32
C PRO A 385 12.60 2.00 -6.59
N VAL A 386 13.40 2.39 -5.58
CA VAL A 386 14.32 1.46 -4.91
C VAL A 386 13.53 0.42 -4.14
N THR A 387 12.48 0.85 -3.45
CA THR A 387 11.54 -0.04 -2.77
C THR A 387 10.84 -0.97 -3.75
N GLY A 388 10.36 -0.46 -4.90
CA GLY A 388 9.69 -1.28 -5.91
C GLY A 388 10.59 -2.39 -6.44
N ILE A 389 11.86 -2.07 -6.74
CA ILE A 389 12.85 -3.04 -7.21
C ILE A 389 13.07 -4.13 -6.16
N VAL A 390 13.42 -3.75 -4.92
CA VAL A 390 13.77 -4.72 -3.87
C VAL A 390 12.55 -5.55 -3.45
N LEU A 391 11.36 -4.96 -3.42
CA LEU A 391 10.14 -5.71 -3.15
C LEU A 391 9.93 -6.83 -4.17
N ILE A 392 10.05 -6.53 -5.47
CA ILE A 392 9.87 -7.56 -6.50
C ILE A 392 10.96 -8.62 -6.44
N LEU A 393 12.19 -8.24 -6.12
CA LEU A 393 13.28 -9.20 -5.88
C LEU A 393 12.97 -10.16 -4.72
N GLU A 394 12.53 -9.65 -3.57
CA GLU A 394 12.19 -10.49 -2.41
C GLU A 394 10.95 -11.34 -2.66
N MET A 395 9.92 -10.78 -3.29
CA MET A 395 8.67 -11.51 -3.55
C MET A 395 8.80 -12.59 -4.63
N SER A 396 9.72 -12.44 -5.60
CA SER A 396 9.96 -13.43 -6.66
C SER A 396 11.11 -14.39 -6.36
N GLY A 397 11.99 -14.05 -5.41
CA GLY A 397 13.18 -14.84 -5.06
C GLY A 397 14.29 -14.87 -6.13
N ASN A 398 14.18 -14.09 -7.21
CA ASN A 398 15.13 -14.14 -8.32
C ASN A 398 15.88 -12.81 -8.53
N PHE A 399 17.17 -12.81 -8.17
CA PHE A 399 18.07 -11.66 -8.29
C PHE A 399 18.59 -11.38 -9.71
N SER A 400 18.34 -12.28 -10.67
CA SER A 400 18.84 -12.17 -12.04
C SER A 400 18.24 -10.99 -12.82
N HIS A 401 17.11 -10.44 -12.37
CA HIS A 401 16.40 -9.32 -13.02
C HIS A 401 16.80 -7.94 -12.52
N MET A 402 17.77 -7.83 -11.60
CA MET A 402 18.12 -6.57 -10.95
C MET A 402 18.37 -5.44 -11.98
N THR A 403 19.18 -5.69 -13.01
CA THR A 403 19.49 -4.70 -14.05
C THR A 403 18.24 -4.22 -14.81
N THR A 404 17.36 -5.15 -15.20
CA THR A 404 16.12 -4.83 -15.93
C THR A 404 15.06 -4.17 -15.03
N LEU A 405 15.03 -4.51 -13.74
CA LEU A 405 14.17 -3.87 -12.74
C LEU A 405 14.60 -2.41 -12.51
N VAL A 406 15.90 -2.14 -12.46
CA VAL A 406 16.43 -0.78 -12.41
C VAL A 406 16.02 -0.01 -13.67
N LEU A 407 16.21 -0.59 -14.86
CA LEU A 407 15.85 0.06 -16.13
C LEU A 407 14.34 0.40 -16.21
N VAL A 408 13.46 -0.56 -15.93
CA VAL A 408 12.00 -0.36 -16.03
C VAL A 408 11.51 0.66 -14.99
N SER A 409 12.08 0.65 -13.79
CA SER A 409 11.69 1.57 -12.71
C SER A 409 12.21 2.99 -12.98
N LEU A 410 13.43 3.13 -13.51
CA LEU A 410 13.98 4.43 -13.90
C LEU A 410 13.19 5.06 -15.05
N THR A 411 12.89 4.29 -16.10
CA THR A 411 12.11 4.79 -17.24
C THR A 411 10.69 5.17 -16.81
N SER A 412 10.07 4.39 -15.92
CA SER A 412 8.78 4.75 -15.32
C SER A 412 8.87 6.02 -14.45
N LEU A 413 9.90 6.16 -13.62
CA LEU A 413 10.11 7.34 -12.78
C LEU A 413 10.31 8.60 -13.62
N VAL A 414 11.24 8.57 -14.59
CA VAL A 414 11.51 9.69 -15.49
C VAL A 414 10.26 10.10 -16.25
N THR A 415 9.51 9.13 -16.78
CA THR A 415 8.24 9.43 -17.47
C THR A 415 7.22 10.06 -16.52
N THR A 416 7.11 9.57 -15.29
CA THR A 416 6.23 10.13 -14.26
C THR A 416 6.64 11.56 -13.88
N ASP A 417 7.93 11.86 -13.84
CA ASP A 417 8.47 13.21 -13.61
C ASP A 417 8.18 14.15 -14.77
N LEU A 418 8.33 13.68 -16.03
CA LEU A 418 7.96 14.44 -17.22
C LEU A 418 6.47 14.78 -17.27
N LEU A 419 5.62 13.91 -16.72
CA LEU A 419 4.18 14.15 -16.56
C LEU A 419 3.84 15.09 -15.37
N ALA A 420 4.86 15.62 -14.67
CA ALA A 420 4.72 16.41 -13.44
C ALA A 420 3.86 15.72 -12.36
N SER A 421 3.87 14.39 -12.35
CA SER A 421 2.96 13.61 -11.52
C SER A 421 3.49 13.47 -10.09
N ARG A 422 2.62 13.71 -9.10
CA ARG A 422 2.95 13.68 -7.67
C ARG A 422 2.82 12.25 -7.08
N PRO A 423 3.56 11.93 -6.00
CA PRO A 423 3.43 10.64 -5.31
C PRO A 423 2.06 10.52 -4.63
N VAL A 424 1.40 9.37 -4.79
CA VAL A 424 0.01 9.17 -4.34
C VAL A 424 -0.18 9.39 -2.84
N TYR A 425 0.73 8.89 -2.01
CA TYR A 425 0.59 9.00 -0.55
C TYR A 425 0.82 10.43 -0.04
N GLY A 426 1.64 11.22 -0.75
CA GLY A 426 1.78 12.66 -0.49
C GLY A 426 0.49 13.42 -0.76
N VAL A 427 -0.15 13.17 -1.92
CA VAL A 427 -1.43 13.80 -2.28
C VAL A 427 -2.54 13.40 -1.30
N LEU A 428 -2.60 12.14 -0.90
CA LEU A 428 -3.58 11.66 0.09
C LEU A 428 -3.37 12.30 1.46
N LEU A 429 -2.11 12.49 1.90
CA LEU A 429 -1.79 13.20 3.13
C LEU A 429 -2.22 14.68 3.05
N ASP A 430 -1.87 15.37 1.97
CA ASP A 430 -2.27 16.76 1.73
C ASP A 430 -3.79 16.93 1.83
N ARG A 431 -4.56 15.99 1.29
CA ARG A 431 -6.04 15.99 1.37
C ARG A 431 -6.55 15.82 2.81
N ILE A 432 -5.96 14.92 3.60
CA ILE A 432 -6.32 14.75 5.01
C ILE A 432 -6.08 16.06 5.79
N LEU A 433 -4.94 16.71 5.56
CA LEU A 433 -4.56 17.96 6.23
C LEU A 433 -5.49 19.12 5.83
N ARG A 434 -5.85 19.23 4.55
CA ARG A 434 -6.82 20.24 4.07
C ARG A 434 -8.18 20.06 4.74
N ASN A 435 -8.69 18.84 4.81
CA ASN A 435 -9.98 18.55 5.44
C ASN A 435 -9.96 18.83 6.95
N LYS A 436 -8.84 18.57 7.63
CA LYS A 436 -8.67 18.92 9.04
C LYS A 436 -8.70 20.44 9.27
N LYS A 437 -7.94 21.21 8.48
CA LYS A 437 -7.92 22.68 8.56
C LYS A 437 -9.30 23.29 8.27
N ALA A 438 -10.00 22.79 7.25
CA ALA A 438 -11.34 23.27 6.92
C ALA A 438 -12.33 23.05 8.08
N LYS A 439 -12.23 21.89 8.76
CA LYS A 439 -13.05 21.60 9.93
C LYS A 439 -12.71 22.51 11.12
N GLU A 440 -11.43 22.71 11.41
CA GLU A 440 -10.98 23.63 12.47
C GLU A 440 -11.43 25.08 12.21
N ALA A 441 -11.40 25.55 10.96
CA ALA A 441 -11.90 26.88 10.58
C ALA A 441 -13.43 27.02 10.75
N THR A 442 -14.17 25.93 10.52
CA THR A 442 -15.63 25.89 10.72
C THR A 442 -15.97 25.89 12.21
N ASP A 443 -15.28 25.07 13.00
CA ASP A 443 -15.51 24.94 14.45
C ASP A 443 -15.09 26.21 15.23
N THR A 444 -14.15 27.01 14.71
CA THR A 444 -13.70 28.27 15.32
C THR A 444 -14.52 29.51 14.91
N GLY A 445 -15.53 29.36 14.05
CA GLY A 445 -16.40 30.48 13.63
C GLY A 445 -15.75 31.50 12.69
N ILE A 446 -14.54 31.24 12.20
CA ILE A 446 -13.79 32.11 11.27
C ILE A 446 -14.23 31.88 9.80
N GLY A 447 -15.15 30.93 9.57
CA GLY A 447 -15.54 30.40 8.26
C GLY A 447 -16.26 31.35 7.28
N THR A 448 -16.58 32.60 7.64
CA THR A 448 -17.22 33.54 6.69
C THR A 448 -16.26 34.48 5.96
N SER A 449 -14.97 34.57 6.31
CA SER A 449 -14.08 35.56 5.66
C SER A 449 -13.09 35.01 4.62
N ILE A 450 -12.92 33.68 4.49
CA ILE A 450 -11.89 33.09 3.60
C ILE A 450 -12.48 32.63 2.25
N ALA A 451 -13.79 32.39 2.16
CA ALA A 451 -14.42 31.93 0.92
C ALA A 451 -14.53 33.01 -0.18
N ALA A 452 -14.27 34.29 0.14
CA ALA A 452 -14.42 35.40 -0.80
C ALA A 452 -13.10 35.91 -1.43
N SER A 453 -11.93 35.43 -0.98
CA SER A 453 -10.64 36.01 -1.43
C SER A 453 -9.83 35.11 -2.38
N THR A 454 -10.35 33.96 -2.81
CA THR A 454 -9.65 33.06 -3.75
C THR A 454 -10.08 33.18 -5.22
N ASP A 455 -11.02 34.06 -5.56
CA ASP A 455 -11.55 34.20 -6.93
C ASP A 455 -11.10 35.47 -7.70
N THR A 456 -10.20 36.30 -7.16
CA THR A 456 -9.74 37.52 -7.86
C THR A 456 -8.24 37.81 -7.78
N SER A 457 -7.40 36.87 -8.20
CA SER A 457 -6.02 37.21 -8.61
C SER A 457 -5.45 36.29 -9.69
N ALA A 458 -6.21 36.09 -10.76
CA ALA A 458 -5.65 35.81 -12.09
C ALA A 458 -5.39 37.15 -12.78
N GLY A 459 -4.24 37.77 -12.48
CA GLY A 459 -3.78 39.00 -13.11
C GLY A 459 -2.27 38.96 -13.21
N ALA A 460 -1.76 38.94 -14.44
CA ALA A 460 -0.34 38.98 -14.77
C ALA A 460 0.37 40.17 -14.09
N PRO A 461 1.71 40.10 -13.99
CA PRO A 461 2.45 41.04 -14.82
C PRO A 461 3.65 40.41 -15.51
N GLY A 462 3.80 40.78 -16.78
CA GLY A 462 5.09 40.75 -17.46
C GLY A 462 5.95 41.95 -17.09
N ASP A 463 7.15 41.88 -17.65
CA ASP A 463 8.17 42.91 -17.84
C ASP A 463 9.15 43.26 -16.69
N LYS A 464 10.41 42.84 -16.95
CA LYS A 464 11.63 43.67 -17.05
C LYS A 464 12.42 44.05 -15.78
N LEU A 465 13.68 43.57 -15.82
CA LEU A 465 14.99 44.27 -15.70
C LEU A 465 15.92 43.70 -14.62
N GLY A 466 17.12 43.31 -15.05
CA GLY A 466 18.25 42.87 -14.23
C GLY A 466 19.05 41.78 -14.91
#